data_AF-A0A257JBW9-F1
#
_entry.id   AF-A0A257JBW9-F1
#
_cell.length_a   1.000
_cell.length_b   1.000
_cell.length_c   1.000
_cell.angle_alpha   90.00
_cell.angle_beta   90.00
_cell.angle_gamma   90.00
#
_symmetry.space_group_name_H-M   'P 1'
#
loop_
_entity.id
_entity.type
_entity.pdbx_description
1 polymer ?
#
loop_
_entity_poly.entity_id
_entity_poly.type
_entity_poly.pdbx_seq_one_letter_code
_entity_poly.pdbx_strand_id
1 'polypeptide(L)'
;MFSAGLDKQAAAWIPMVQTSDIPLAWGYLAVGAPRSVGTLTEGDIENFGSAGEENGPLRSRFLFAGLAGLGRIPGSSMTSMAEQFEVPIGRRSAWSDALEQAVQRKSVGAVAILWAGGLQSTHWEDIPPAHLYHVVSALRRVGLDAEARMIAVEAVSRV
;
A
#
# COMPACT_ATOMS: atom_id res chain seq x y z
N MET A 1 -2.99 -15.50 -6.21
CA MET A 1 -1.54 -15.51 -6.53
C MET A 1 -0.73 -14.82 -5.44
N PHE A 2 -1.05 -13.57 -5.10
CA PHE A 2 -0.32 -12.83 -4.06
C PHE A 2 -0.38 -13.46 -2.66
N SER A 3 -1.54 -13.98 -2.24
CA SER A 3 -1.67 -14.72 -0.97
C SER A 3 -0.77 -15.95 -0.84
N ALA A 4 -0.27 -16.47 -1.96
CA ALA A 4 0.67 -17.59 -2.02
C ALA A 4 2.13 -17.12 -2.25
N GLY A 5 2.41 -15.81 -2.18
CA GLY A 5 3.73 -15.23 -2.45
C GLY A 5 4.17 -15.26 -3.91
N LEU A 6 3.25 -15.51 -4.86
CA LEU A 6 3.56 -15.66 -6.29
C LEU A 6 3.56 -14.30 -7.03
N ASP A 7 4.26 -13.31 -6.49
CA ASP A 7 4.26 -11.92 -6.98
C ASP A 7 4.93 -11.75 -8.35
N LYS A 8 6.00 -12.51 -8.63
CA LYS A 8 6.67 -12.56 -9.93
C LYS A 8 5.77 -13.14 -11.02
N GLN A 9 5.04 -14.20 -10.69
CA GLN A 9 4.09 -14.84 -11.60
C GLN A 9 2.89 -13.93 -11.84
N ALA A 10 2.40 -13.24 -10.80
CA ALA A 10 1.35 -12.25 -10.96
C ALA A 10 1.80 -11.12 -11.91
N ALA A 11 3.05 -10.66 -11.80
CA ALA A 11 3.60 -9.63 -12.68
C ALA A 11 3.66 -10.02 -14.17
N ALA A 12 3.60 -11.32 -14.51
CA ALA A 12 3.49 -11.75 -15.91
C ALA A 12 2.16 -11.37 -16.56
N TRP A 13 1.12 -11.08 -15.76
CA TRP A 13 -0.21 -10.69 -16.24
C TRP A 13 -0.34 -9.19 -16.54
N ILE A 14 0.68 -8.38 -16.21
CA ILE A 14 0.65 -6.92 -16.42
C ILE A 14 0.22 -6.52 -17.85
N PRO A 15 0.81 -7.08 -18.94
CA PRO A 15 0.44 -6.68 -20.28
C PRO A 15 -1.05 -6.93 -20.60
N MET A 16 -1.60 -8.04 -20.09
CA MET A 16 -2.99 -8.41 -20.29
C MET A 16 -3.92 -7.45 -19.54
N VAL A 17 -3.62 -7.16 -18.27
CA VAL A 17 -4.42 -6.24 -17.45
C VAL A 17 -4.43 -4.83 -18.02
N GLN A 18 -3.29 -4.34 -18.53
CA GLN A 18 -3.20 -3.04 -19.20
C GLN A 18 -4.02 -2.98 -20.50
N THR A 19 -4.06 -4.08 -21.26
CA THR A 19 -4.78 -4.13 -22.54
C THR A 19 -6.29 -4.26 -22.35
N SER A 20 -6.73 -4.98 -21.31
CA SER A 20 -8.13 -5.29 -21.06
C SER A 20 -8.84 -4.33 -20.11
N ASP A 21 -8.15 -3.30 -19.61
CA ASP A 21 -8.69 -2.27 -18.70
C ASP A 21 -9.49 -2.87 -17.54
N ILE A 22 -8.82 -3.67 -16.70
CA ILE A 22 -9.42 -4.33 -15.53
C ILE A 22 -8.91 -3.61 -14.27
N PRO A 23 -9.64 -2.61 -13.71
CA PRO A 23 -9.06 -1.70 -12.71
C PRO A 23 -8.70 -2.41 -11.40
N LEU A 24 -9.54 -3.34 -10.94
CA LEU A 24 -9.26 -4.14 -9.73
C LEU A 24 -7.96 -4.93 -9.85
N ALA A 25 -7.76 -5.61 -10.98
CA ALA A 25 -6.54 -6.37 -11.25
C ALA A 25 -5.32 -5.44 -11.35
N TRP A 26 -5.50 -4.26 -11.96
CA TRP A 26 -4.46 -3.23 -12.01
C TRP A 26 -4.04 -2.80 -10.61
N GLY A 27 -4.99 -2.48 -9.72
CA GLY A 27 -4.67 -2.01 -8.35
C GLY A 27 -3.87 -3.05 -7.56
N TYR A 28 -4.26 -4.31 -7.61
CA TYR A 28 -3.51 -5.39 -6.95
C TYR A 28 -2.10 -5.56 -7.52
N LEU A 29 -1.94 -5.47 -8.84
CA LEU A 29 -0.61 -5.48 -9.47
C LEU A 29 0.20 -4.22 -9.11
N ALA A 30 -0.45 -3.06 -9.02
CA ALA A 30 0.16 -1.77 -8.77
C ALA A 30 0.83 -1.69 -7.39
N VAL A 31 0.37 -2.46 -6.41
CA VAL A 31 1.05 -2.62 -5.11
C VAL A 31 1.85 -3.93 -5.00
N GLY A 32 1.39 -5.01 -5.64
CA GLY A 32 1.93 -6.35 -5.44
C GLY A 32 3.10 -6.74 -6.34
N ALA A 33 3.17 -6.23 -7.57
CA ALA A 33 4.19 -6.64 -8.53
C ALA A 33 5.59 -6.14 -8.11
N PRO A 34 6.67 -6.91 -8.31
CA PRO A 34 8.04 -6.46 -8.03
C PRO A 34 8.49 -5.26 -8.87
N ARG A 35 7.91 -5.09 -10.07
CA ARG A 35 8.18 -3.98 -10.99
C ARG A 35 6.96 -3.07 -11.06
N SER A 36 7.17 -1.80 -11.38
CA SER A 36 6.08 -0.85 -11.62
C SER A 36 5.19 -1.34 -12.77
N VAL A 37 3.88 -1.08 -12.65
CA VAL A 37 2.84 -1.40 -13.65
C VAL A 37 2.70 -0.28 -14.68
N GLY A 38 3.60 0.71 -14.68
CA GLY A 38 3.62 1.81 -15.63
C GLY A 38 3.73 3.16 -14.95
N THR A 39 3.38 4.22 -15.68
CA THR A 39 3.17 5.55 -15.09
C THR A 39 1.87 5.52 -14.32
N LEU A 40 1.94 5.87 -13.04
CA LEU A 40 0.79 5.91 -12.17
C LEU A 40 0.22 7.32 -12.11
N THR A 41 -1.08 7.42 -12.30
CA THR A 41 -1.84 8.66 -12.16
C THR A 41 -2.84 8.55 -11.01
N GLU A 42 -3.34 9.72 -10.62
CA GLU A 42 -4.42 9.86 -9.65
C GLU A 42 -5.71 9.19 -10.12
N GLY A 43 -6.07 9.38 -11.40
CA GLY A 43 -7.24 8.77 -12.01
C GLY A 43 -7.19 7.24 -12.01
N ASP A 44 -6.01 6.62 -12.06
CA ASP A 44 -5.90 5.16 -11.94
C ASP A 44 -6.32 4.67 -10.55
N ILE A 45 -6.00 5.42 -9.49
CA ILE A 45 -6.39 5.11 -8.11
C ILE A 45 -7.91 5.27 -7.95
N GLU A 46 -8.48 6.34 -8.51
CA GLU A 46 -9.93 6.56 -8.49
C GLU A 46 -10.70 5.48 -9.27
N ASN A 47 -10.21 5.11 -10.45
CA ASN A 47 -10.77 4.03 -11.27
C ASN A 47 -10.71 2.68 -10.55
N PHE A 48 -9.62 2.39 -9.83
CA PHE A 48 -9.55 1.22 -8.97
C PHE A 48 -10.62 1.26 -7.87
N GLY A 49 -10.77 2.39 -7.17
CA GLY A 49 -11.74 2.52 -6.08
C GLY A 49 -13.19 2.32 -6.54
N SER A 50 -13.52 2.83 -7.73
CA SER A 50 -14.87 2.75 -8.31
C SER A 50 -15.22 1.40 -8.95
N ALA A 51 -14.24 0.53 -9.21
CA ALA A 51 -14.45 -0.74 -9.90
C ALA A 51 -15.05 -1.87 -9.04
N GLY A 52 -15.23 -1.67 -7.73
CA GLY A 52 -15.85 -2.65 -6.83
C GLY A 52 -17.20 -2.19 -6.27
N GLU A 53 -17.95 -3.11 -5.67
CA GLU A 53 -19.35 -2.87 -5.27
C GLU A 53 -19.51 -2.06 -3.96
N GLU A 54 -18.55 -2.14 -3.02
CA GLU A 54 -18.68 -1.54 -1.67
C GLU A 54 -17.48 -0.64 -1.30
N ASN A 55 -17.64 0.39 -0.46
CA ASN A 55 -16.51 1.15 0.13
C ASN A 55 -15.43 1.73 -0.83
N GLY A 56 -15.80 2.11 -2.06
CA GLY A 56 -14.88 2.66 -3.06
C GLY A 56 -13.92 3.77 -2.58
N PRO A 57 -14.37 4.76 -1.79
CA PRO A 57 -13.48 5.79 -1.24
C PRO A 57 -12.39 5.21 -0.32
N LEU A 58 -12.73 4.21 0.50
CA LEU A 58 -11.78 3.56 1.40
C LEU A 58 -10.75 2.75 0.61
N ARG A 59 -11.19 2.03 -0.43
CA ARG A 59 -10.28 1.34 -1.36
C ARG A 59 -9.26 2.27 -1.99
N SER A 60 -9.70 3.42 -2.51
CA SER A 60 -8.78 4.42 -3.09
C SER A 60 -7.75 4.89 -2.05
N ARG A 61 -8.20 5.15 -0.81
CA ARG A 61 -7.32 5.56 0.29
C ARG A 61 -6.29 4.49 0.66
N PHE A 62 -6.71 3.24 0.72
CA PHE A 62 -5.84 2.10 1.00
C PHE A 62 -4.82 1.88 -0.10
N LEU A 63 -5.26 1.96 -1.37
CA LEU A 63 -4.38 1.84 -2.52
C LEU A 63 -3.35 2.97 -2.52
N PHE A 64 -3.79 4.23 -2.34
CA PHE A 64 -2.89 5.36 -2.21
C PHE A 64 -1.87 5.16 -1.09
N ALA A 65 -2.32 4.77 0.12
CA ALA A 65 -1.45 4.54 1.26
C ALA A 65 -0.40 3.45 1.00
N GLY A 66 -0.79 2.34 0.37
CA GLY A 66 0.11 1.26 -0.01
C GLY A 66 1.15 1.71 -1.03
N LEU A 67 0.72 2.40 -2.10
CA LEU A 67 1.62 2.94 -3.13
C LEU A 67 2.60 3.98 -2.57
N ALA A 68 2.10 4.88 -1.70
CA ALA A 68 2.91 5.88 -1.03
C ALA A 68 3.95 5.23 -0.11
N GLY A 69 3.54 4.20 0.65
CA GLY A 69 4.43 3.46 1.54
C GLY A 69 5.52 2.71 0.78
N LEU A 70 5.17 2.11 -0.37
CA LEU A 70 6.11 1.47 -1.29
C LEU A 70 7.01 2.49 -2.03
N GLY A 71 6.71 3.79 -1.91
CA GLY A 71 7.34 4.90 -2.64
C GLY A 71 7.21 4.78 -4.15
N ARG A 72 6.03 4.34 -4.59
CA ARG A 72 5.62 4.33 -6.00
C ARG A 72 4.96 5.64 -6.43
N ILE A 73 4.64 6.50 -5.46
CA ILE A 73 4.15 7.86 -5.70
C ILE A 73 5.36 8.81 -5.86
N PRO A 74 5.45 9.57 -6.97
CA PRO A 74 6.46 10.61 -7.12
C PRO A 74 6.39 11.64 -5.99
N GLY A 75 7.54 12.08 -5.49
CA GLY A 75 7.59 13.05 -4.38
C GLY A 75 6.87 14.38 -4.69
N SER A 76 6.84 14.81 -5.95
CA SER A 76 6.12 16.00 -6.41
C SER A 76 4.60 15.89 -6.30
N SER A 77 4.06 14.67 -6.33
CA SER A 77 2.61 14.39 -6.30
C SER A 77 2.14 13.90 -4.92
N MET A 78 3.06 13.57 -4.03
CA MET A 78 2.76 12.96 -2.73
C MET A 78 1.82 13.84 -1.88
N THR A 79 2.11 15.13 -1.74
CA THR A 79 1.31 16.04 -0.89
C THR A 79 -0.09 16.26 -1.46
N SER A 80 -0.20 16.55 -2.76
CA SER A 80 -1.50 16.80 -3.40
C SER A 80 -2.40 15.56 -3.35
N MET A 81 -1.86 14.39 -3.64
CA MET A 81 -2.63 13.14 -3.57
C MET A 81 -2.99 12.77 -2.11
N ALA A 82 -2.13 13.05 -1.14
CA ALA A 82 -2.44 12.82 0.27
C ALA A 82 -3.61 13.69 0.76
N GLU A 83 -3.66 14.95 0.32
CA GLU A 83 -4.77 15.87 0.60
C GLU A 83 -6.07 15.39 -0.05
N GLN A 84 -6.01 15.05 -1.34
CA GLN A 84 -7.18 14.60 -2.10
C GLN A 84 -7.81 13.32 -1.54
N PHE A 85 -6.99 12.30 -1.26
CA PHE A 85 -7.49 11.06 -0.68
C PHE A 85 -7.76 11.20 0.83
N GLU A 86 -7.51 12.36 1.43
CA GLU A 86 -7.67 12.61 2.87
C GLU A 86 -6.86 11.62 3.73
N VAL A 87 -5.67 11.22 3.25
CA VAL A 87 -4.78 10.30 3.97
C VAL A 87 -3.67 11.12 4.63
N PRO A 88 -3.72 11.33 5.96
CA PRO A 88 -2.79 12.21 6.66
C PRO A 88 -1.45 11.50 6.92
N ILE A 89 -0.68 11.23 5.86
CA ILE A 89 0.61 10.52 5.91
C ILE A 89 1.67 11.24 6.76
N GLY A 90 1.53 12.55 6.97
CA GLY A 90 2.39 13.35 7.84
C GLY A 90 2.02 13.29 9.33
N ARG A 91 0.87 12.67 9.69
CA ARG A 91 0.44 12.56 11.08
C ARG A 91 1.36 11.62 11.85
N ARG A 92 1.88 12.11 12.97
CA ARG A 92 2.74 11.37 13.89
C ARG A 92 1.97 10.96 15.14
N SER A 93 2.32 9.81 15.69
CA SER A 93 1.83 9.28 16.96
C SER A 93 2.98 8.60 17.68
N ALA A 94 2.82 8.30 18.98
CA ALA A 94 3.84 7.56 19.73
C ALA A 94 4.23 6.22 19.05
N TRP A 95 3.26 5.57 18.39
CA TRP A 95 3.49 4.35 17.63
C TRP A 95 4.27 4.60 16.33
N SER A 96 3.88 5.58 15.50
CA SER A 96 4.62 5.84 14.25
C SER A 96 6.01 6.42 14.53
N ASP A 97 6.19 7.13 15.65
CA ASP A 97 7.49 7.58 16.13
C ASP A 97 8.39 6.43 16.57
N ALA A 98 7.84 5.43 17.27
CA ALA A 98 8.58 4.22 17.63
C ALA A 98 8.98 3.42 16.39
N LEU A 99 8.08 3.33 15.40
CA LEU A 99 8.34 2.66 14.13
C LEU A 99 9.47 3.36 13.37
N GLU A 100 9.43 4.69 13.26
CA GLU A 100 10.49 5.48 12.63
C GLU A 100 11.84 5.30 13.34
N GLN A 101 11.86 5.30 14.67
CA GLN A 101 13.08 5.03 15.45
C GLN A 101 13.64 3.63 15.18
N ALA A 102 12.78 2.61 15.06
CA ALA A 102 13.19 1.25 14.72
C ALA A 102 13.83 1.19 13.32
N VAL A 103 13.25 1.89 12.35
CA VAL A 103 13.79 2.03 10.99
C VAL A 103 15.15 2.71 10.99
N GLN A 104 15.30 3.84 11.71
CA GLN A 104 16.57 4.56 11.82
C GLN A 104 17.69 3.69 12.42
N ARG A 105 17.34 2.80 13.36
CA ARG A 105 18.25 1.82 13.95
C ARG A 105 18.47 0.58 13.09
N LYS A 106 17.81 0.47 11.93
CA LYS A 106 17.82 -0.71 11.05
C LYS A 106 17.39 -2.01 11.77
N SER A 107 16.52 -1.89 12.77
CA SER A 107 16.09 -3.03 13.57
C SER A 107 14.88 -3.71 12.94
N VAL A 108 15.15 -4.71 12.09
CA VAL A 108 14.11 -5.50 11.40
C VAL A 108 13.13 -6.14 12.40
N GLY A 109 13.66 -6.72 13.48
CA GLY A 109 12.84 -7.35 14.53
C GLY A 109 11.92 -6.36 15.25
N ALA A 110 12.41 -5.14 15.54
CA ALA A 110 11.57 -4.12 16.18
C ALA A 110 10.45 -3.64 15.23
N VAL A 111 10.74 -3.45 13.94
CA VAL A 111 9.70 -3.14 12.93
C VAL A 111 8.66 -4.26 12.86
N ALA A 112 9.10 -5.53 12.84
CA ALA A 112 8.22 -6.70 12.79
C ALA A 112 7.36 -6.89 14.04
N ILE A 113 7.76 -6.36 15.20
CA ILE A 113 6.92 -6.35 16.41
C ILE A 113 5.95 -5.15 16.38
N LEU A 114 6.46 -3.95 16.06
CA LEU A 114 5.70 -2.72 16.08
C LEU A 114 4.58 -2.70 15.05
N TRP A 115 4.80 -3.25 13.85
CA TRP A 115 3.74 -3.32 12.85
C TRP A 115 2.62 -4.29 13.26
N ALA A 116 2.95 -5.39 13.95
CA ALA A 116 2.01 -6.42 14.37
C ALA A 116 1.14 -5.88 15.50
N GLY A 117 1.72 -5.02 16.35
CA GLY A 117 0.97 -4.21 17.31
C GLY A 117 0.13 -3.09 16.67
N GLY A 118 0.57 -2.54 15.54
CA GLY A 118 -0.10 -1.42 14.85
C GLY A 118 -1.32 -1.81 14.00
N LEU A 119 -1.46 -3.10 13.66
CA LEU A 119 -2.50 -3.64 12.78
C LEU A 119 -3.46 -4.62 13.52
N GLN A 120 -3.67 -4.43 14.83
CA GLN A 120 -4.48 -5.35 15.66
C GLN A 120 -6.00 -5.27 15.46
N SER A 121 -6.48 -4.80 14.31
CA SER A 121 -7.92 -4.75 14.06
C SER A 121 -8.47 -6.09 13.57
N THR A 122 -9.75 -6.35 13.87
CA THR A 122 -10.51 -7.49 13.33
C THR A 122 -10.79 -7.32 11.85
N HIS A 123 -11.12 -6.10 11.41
CA HIS A 123 -11.36 -5.78 10.00
C HIS A 123 -10.37 -4.74 9.51
N TRP A 124 -9.98 -4.85 8.23
CA TRP A 124 -9.09 -3.88 7.59
C TRP A 124 -9.73 -2.49 7.51
N GLU A 125 -11.05 -2.42 7.39
CA GLU A 125 -11.78 -1.16 7.28
C GLU A 125 -11.62 -0.24 8.50
N ASP A 126 -11.37 -0.84 9.66
CA ASP A 126 -11.13 -0.13 10.92
C ASP A 126 -9.69 0.39 11.04
N ILE A 127 -8.78 -0.03 10.15
CA ILE A 127 -7.38 0.42 10.15
C ILE A 127 -7.29 1.76 9.40
N PRO A 128 -6.74 2.82 10.02
CA PRO A 128 -6.53 4.07 9.31
C PRO A 128 -5.56 3.88 8.12
N PRO A 129 -5.88 4.38 6.91
CA PRO A 129 -4.98 4.27 5.76
C PRO A 129 -3.57 4.84 6.03
N ALA A 130 -3.46 5.88 6.86
CA ALA A 130 -2.16 6.43 7.27
C ALA A 130 -1.30 5.42 8.05
N HIS A 131 -1.90 4.49 8.82
CA HIS A 131 -1.15 3.42 9.48
C HIS A 131 -0.58 2.44 8.47
N LEU A 132 -1.35 2.06 7.45
CA LEU A 132 -0.87 1.22 6.35
C LEU A 132 0.34 1.85 5.65
N TYR A 133 0.27 3.16 5.36
CA TYR A 133 1.40 3.90 4.80
C TYR A 133 2.68 3.76 5.64
N HIS A 134 2.59 4.04 6.95
CA HIS A 134 3.74 3.99 7.86
C HIS A 134 4.33 2.59 7.96
N VAL A 135 3.47 1.58 8.07
CA VAL A 135 3.85 0.16 8.07
C VAL A 135 4.61 -0.23 6.81
N VAL A 136 4.02 0.02 5.64
CA VAL A 136 4.58 -0.41 4.36
C VAL A 136 5.90 0.32 4.09
N SER A 137 5.96 1.62 4.43
CA SER A 137 7.19 2.41 4.36
C SER A 137 8.28 1.85 5.27
N ALA A 138 7.96 1.49 6.52
CA ALA A 138 8.93 0.96 7.47
C ALA A 138 9.51 -0.38 7.02
N LEU A 139 8.66 -1.33 6.61
CA LEU A 139 9.07 -2.64 6.11
C LEU A 139 10.03 -2.50 4.91
N ARG A 140 9.65 -1.70 3.92
CA ARG A 140 10.50 -1.42 2.75
C ARG A 140 11.84 -0.82 3.16
N ARG A 141 11.84 0.17 4.07
CA ARG A 141 13.07 0.86 4.49
C ARG A 141 14.04 -0.01 5.29
N VAL A 142 13.58 -1.14 5.84
CA VAL A 142 14.45 -2.14 6.48
C VAL A 142 14.76 -3.36 5.59
N GLY A 143 14.39 -3.32 4.29
CA GLY A 143 14.72 -4.35 3.30
C GLY A 143 13.72 -5.50 3.21
N LEU A 144 12.52 -5.36 3.81
CA LEU A 144 11.42 -6.32 3.69
C LEU A 144 10.46 -5.90 2.57
N ASP A 145 11.00 -5.69 1.37
CA ASP A 145 10.24 -5.20 0.22
C ASP A 145 9.13 -6.16 -0.23
N ALA A 146 9.35 -7.46 -0.14
CA ALA A 146 8.36 -8.47 -0.53
C ALA A 146 7.17 -8.44 0.44
N GLU A 147 7.45 -8.42 1.73
CA GLU A 147 6.46 -8.36 2.81
C GLU A 147 5.67 -7.05 2.75
N ALA A 148 6.34 -5.92 2.49
CA ALA A 148 5.69 -4.63 2.28
C ALA A 148 4.66 -4.69 1.15
N ARG A 149 5.02 -5.33 0.01
CA ARG A 149 4.09 -5.53 -1.10
C ARG A 149 2.95 -6.48 -0.75
N MET A 150 3.23 -7.60 -0.09
CA MET A 150 2.19 -8.57 0.25
C MET A 150 1.14 -7.98 1.17
N ILE A 151 1.55 -7.10 2.09
CA ILE A 151 0.62 -6.46 3.01
C ILE A 151 -0.16 -5.33 2.36
N ALA A 152 0.50 -4.55 1.50
CA ALA A 152 -0.22 -3.57 0.71
C ALA A 152 -1.31 -4.25 -0.14
N VAL A 153 -1.00 -5.38 -0.80
CA VAL A 153 -2.00 -6.16 -1.54
C VAL A 153 -3.10 -6.68 -0.63
N GLU A 154 -2.74 -7.31 0.48
CA GLU A 154 -3.70 -7.90 1.42
C GLU A 154 -4.69 -6.84 1.90
N ALA A 155 -4.18 -5.72 2.39
CA ALA A 155 -4.97 -4.61 2.88
C ALA A 155 -5.93 -4.08 1.80
N VAL A 156 -5.41 -3.82 0.60
CA VAL A 156 -6.18 -3.31 -0.55
C VAL A 156 -7.24 -4.31 -1.04
N SER A 157 -7.01 -5.61 -0.88
CA SER A 157 -7.94 -6.67 -1.30
C SER A 157 -9.08 -6.95 -0.32
N ARG A 158 -9.00 -6.40 0.90
CA ARG A 158 -9.91 -6.67 2.02
C ARG A 158 -10.83 -5.51 2.36
N VAL A 159 -10.75 -4.39 1.63
CA VAL A 159 -11.54 -3.17 1.82
C VAL A 159 -12.43 -2.85 0.63
#